data_AF-A0A2X3D4M4-F1
#
_entry.id   AF-A0A2X3D4M4-F1
#
_cell.length_a   1.000
_cell.length_b   1.000
_cell.length_c   1.000
_cell.angle_alpha   90.00
_cell.angle_beta   90.00
_cell.angle_gamma   90.00
#
_symmetry.space_group_name_H-M   'P 1'
#
loop_
_entity.id
_entity.type
_entity.pdbx_description
1 polymer ?
#
loop_
_entity_poly.entity_id
_entity_poly.type
_entity_poly.pdbx_seq_one_letter_code
_entity_poly.pdbx_strand_id
1 'polypeptide(L)'
;MLKKLTGAIRSLLNPATDETVAVNETDMTQAEARAKRASVRSPSAGISVASTLSPARLAGVLRNVTEGNARDYFILAEEMEERDLHYASVLRTRKLTVAGIVPSVEAASDDEHDVLLADAVRNLMEQPQIPELLFDLLDGLGKGVGVCEILWEYP
;
A
#
# COMPACT_ATOMS: atom_id res chain seq x y z
N MET A 1 -5.77 27.30 17.44
CA MET A 1 -4.49 27.93 17.07
C MET A 1 -3.37 27.03 17.60
N LEU A 2 -2.88 26.09 16.78
CA LEU A 2 -1.82 25.16 17.18
C LEU A 2 -0.53 25.96 17.41
N LYS A 3 0.00 25.91 18.63
CA LYS A 3 1.35 26.42 18.93
C LYS A 3 2.32 25.59 18.10
N LYS A 4 3.04 26.23 17.18
CA LYS A 4 4.18 25.62 16.46
C LYS A 4 5.12 25.02 17.51
N LEU A 5 5.23 23.70 17.52
CA LEU A 5 6.28 22.98 18.23
C LEU A 5 7.56 23.15 17.40
N THR A 6 8.13 24.34 17.47
CA THR A 6 9.40 24.69 16.85
C THR A 6 10.51 23.91 17.56
N GLY A 7 11.12 22.93 16.90
CA GLY A 7 12.47 22.49 17.24
C GLY A 7 12.72 21.04 17.68
N ALA A 8 11.76 20.11 17.59
CA ALA A 8 12.09 18.68 17.73
C ALA A 8 12.39 18.09 16.35
N ILE A 9 13.65 17.75 16.08
CA ILE A 9 14.03 16.90 14.95
C ILE A 9 13.28 15.58 15.14
N ARG A 10 12.18 15.40 14.40
CA ARG A 10 11.41 14.16 14.43
C ARG A 10 12.23 13.17 13.62
N SER A 11 12.90 12.23 14.27
CA SER A 11 13.52 11.10 13.57
C SER A 11 12.43 10.08 13.25
N LEU A 12 12.30 9.69 11.99
CA LEU A 12 11.49 8.53 11.61
C LEU A 12 12.38 7.29 11.57
N LEU A 13 11.82 6.13 11.92
CA LEU A 13 12.50 4.86 11.71
C LEU A 13 12.38 4.47 10.24
N ASN A 14 13.49 4.18 9.57
CA ASN A 14 13.48 3.57 8.25
C ASN A 14 13.22 2.07 8.40
N PRO A 15 12.06 1.54 7.96
CA PRO A 15 11.71 0.13 8.16
C PRO A 15 12.60 -0.83 7.36
N ALA A 16 13.34 -0.35 6.36
CA ALA A 16 14.24 -1.19 5.57
C ALA A 16 15.64 -1.34 6.21
N THR A 17 16.08 -0.35 6.98
CA THR A 17 17.42 -0.35 7.61
C THR A 17 17.38 -0.42 9.13
N ASP A 18 16.21 -0.25 9.73
CA ASP A 18 15.99 -0.08 11.18
C ASP A 18 16.77 1.11 11.78
N GLU A 19 17.22 2.03 10.92
CA GLU A 19 17.97 3.22 11.32
C GLU A 19 17.05 4.43 11.40
N THR A 20 17.38 5.35 12.29
CA THR A 20 16.68 6.63 12.39
C THR A 20 17.10 7.55 11.24
N VAL A 21 16.12 8.00 10.46
CA VAL A 21 16.28 8.99 9.39
C VAL A 21 15.77 10.35 9.89
N ALA A 22 16.58 11.39 9.69
CA ALA A 22 16.16 12.75 9.96
C ALA A 22 15.06 13.17 8.99
N VAL A 23 13.93 13.63 9.52
CA VAL A 23 12.81 14.10 8.70
C VAL A 23 13.16 15.41 8.01
N ASN A 24 13.03 15.42 6.68
CA ASN A 24 13.07 16.61 5.85
C ASN A 24 11.67 16.87 5.28
N GLU A 25 11.14 18.06 5.52
CA GLU A 25 9.79 18.48 5.10
C GLU A 25 9.60 18.35 3.58
N THR A 26 10.65 18.62 2.80
CA THR A 26 10.58 18.52 1.33
C THR A 26 10.39 17.07 0.88
N ASP A 27 11.08 16.14 1.55
CA ASP A 27 11.07 14.72 1.17
C ASP A 27 9.73 14.05 1.53
N MET A 28 9.04 14.52 2.58
CA MET A 28 7.72 13.99 2.99
C MET A 28 6.56 14.38 2.06
N THR A 29 6.76 15.39 1.22
CA THR A 29 5.77 15.84 0.24
C THR A 29 5.92 15.13 -1.11
N GLN A 30 7.05 14.46 -1.34
CA GLN A 30 7.36 13.82 -2.62
C GLN A 30 6.82 12.39 -2.66
N ALA A 31 6.13 12.05 -3.76
CA ALA A 31 5.74 10.68 -4.03
C ALA A 31 6.94 9.83 -4.50
N GLU A 32 7.25 8.79 -3.73
CA GLU A 32 8.27 7.78 -3.97
C GLU A 32 7.67 6.48 -4.53
N ALA A 33 6.47 6.08 -4.10
CA ALA A 33 5.87 4.81 -4.50
C ALA A 33 5.28 4.82 -5.92
N ARG A 34 5.08 6.01 -6.51
CA ARG A 34 4.56 6.11 -7.88
C ARG A 34 5.56 5.59 -8.90
N ALA A 35 5.10 4.68 -9.76
CA ALA A 35 5.84 4.30 -10.96
C ALA A 35 6.07 5.53 -11.85
N LYS A 36 7.31 6.05 -11.88
CA LYS A 36 7.69 7.20 -12.72
C LYS A 36 7.79 6.73 -14.18
N ARG A 37 6.88 7.20 -15.04
CA ARG A 37 7.00 7.06 -16.51
C ARG A 37 7.93 8.15 -17.04
N ALA A 38 9.21 7.83 -17.19
CA ALA A 38 10.20 8.71 -17.80
C ALA A 38 10.29 8.58 -19.33
N SER A 39 9.54 7.64 -19.94
CA SER A 39 9.62 7.30 -21.37
C SER A 39 8.26 6.86 -21.91
N VAL A 40 8.11 6.84 -23.24
CA VAL A 40 7.00 6.17 -23.96
C VAL A 40 7.02 4.65 -23.75
N ARG A 41 8.15 4.10 -23.26
CA ARG A 41 8.24 2.70 -22.84
C ARG A 41 7.55 2.50 -21.49
N SER A 42 6.71 1.47 -21.42
CA SER A 42 6.05 1.05 -20.19
C SER A 42 7.06 0.70 -19.08
N PRO A 43 6.79 1.05 -17.80
CA PRO A 43 7.66 0.71 -16.67
C PRO A 43 7.82 -0.80 -16.46
N SER A 44 6.80 -1.59 -16.83
CA SER A 44 6.96 -3.02 -17.03
C SER A 44 7.43 -3.27 -18.47
N ALA A 45 8.61 -3.86 -18.60
CA ALA A 45 8.89 -4.62 -19.81
C ALA A 45 7.77 -5.65 -19.97
N GLY A 46 7.30 -5.93 -21.18
CA GLY A 46 6.30 -6.97 -21.47
C GLY A 46 6.78 -8.40 -21.17
N ILE A 47 7.33 -8.60 -19.97
CA ILE A 47 7.76 -9.86 -19.38
C ILE A 47 6.51 -10.46 -18.78
N SER A 48 5.88 -11.34 -19.54
CA SER A 48 4.85 -12.23 -19.02
C SER A 48 5.53 -13.40 -18.32
N VAL A 49 5.24 -13.60 -17.03
CA VAL A 49 5.67 -14.79 -16.30
C VAL A 49 4.77 -15.96 -16.69
N ALA A 50 3.48 -15.70 -16.87
CA ALA A 50 2.48 -16.68 -17.29
C ALA A 50 2.77 -17.30 -18.67
N SER A 51 3.27 -16.52 -19.65
CA SER A 51 3.53 -17.01 -21.02
C SER A 51 4.58 -18.11 -21.12
N THR A 52 5.42 -18.23 -20.10
CA THR A 52 6.58 -19.11 -20.06
C THR A 52 6.57 -19.97 -18.79
N LEU A 53 5.38 -20.13 -18.20
CA LEU A 53 5.17 -20.87 -16.98
C LEU A 53 5.26 -22.38 -17.24
N SER A 54 6.07 -23.06 -16.45
CA SER A 54 6.13 -24.51 -16.35
C SER A 54 6.08 -24.88 -14.87
N PRO A 55 5.74 -26.14 -14.50
CA PRO A 55 5.75 -26.56 -13.10
C PRO A 55 7.08 -26.26 -12.39
N ALA A 56 8.22 -26.48 -13.07
CA ALA A 56 9.54 -26.19 -12.54
C ALA A 56 9.75 -24.67 -12.32
N ARG A 57 9.30 -23.84 -13.27
CA ARG A 57 9.41 -22.38 -13.12
C ARG A 57 8.50 -21.86 -12.00
N LEU A 58 7.28 -22.36 -11.90
CA LEU A 58 6.36 -21.98 -10.83
C LEU A 58 6.97 -22.30 -9.45
N ALA A 59 7.55 -23.49 -9.28
CA ALA A 59 8.27 -23.84 -8.05
C ALA A 59 9.43 -22.87 -7.76
N GLY A 60 10.14 -22.42 -8.79
CA GLY A 60 11.18 -21.39 -8.68
C GLY A 60 10.62 -20.03 -8.24
N VAL A 61 9.55 -19.55 -8.87
CA VAL A 61 8.87 -18.30 -8.50
C VAL A 61 8.46 -18.32 -7.03
N LEU A 62 7.82 -19.40 -6.57
CA LEU A 62 7.39 -19.53 -5.19
C LEU A 62 8.57 -19.59 -4.20
N ARG A 63 9.67 -20.26 -4.57
CA ARG A 63 10.89 -20.30 -3.72
C ARG A 63 11.53 -18.91 -3.60
N ASN A 64 11.64 -18.18 -4.71
CA ASN A 64 12.22 -16.84 -4.73
C ASN A 64 11.48 -15.87 -3.81
N VAL A 65 10.15 -16.00 -3.70
CA VAL A 65 9.35 -15.21 -2.74
C VAL A 65 9.84 -15.43 -1.31
N THR A 66 10.13 -16.68 -0.92
CA THR A 66 10.62 -17.01 0.43
C THR A 66 12.03 -16.46 0.71
N GLU A 67 12.77 -16.12 -0.34
CA GLU A 67 14.12 -15.52 -0.27
C GLU A 67 14.08 -13.99 -0.43
N GLY A 68 12.88 -13.38 -0.40
CA GLY A 68 12.70 -11.93 -0.51
C GLY A 68 12.63 -11.39 -1.94
N ASN A 69 12.69 -12.24 -2.96
CA ASN A 69 12.56 -11.86 -4.35
C ASN A 69 11.15 -12.18 -4.89
N ALA A 70 10.20 -11.29 -4.63
CA ALA A 70 8.80 -11.47 -4.98
C ALA A 70 8.39 -10.92 -6.36
N ARG A 71 9.32 -10.32 -7.13
CA ARG A 71 9.01 -9.61 -8.37
C ARG A 71 8.21 -10.46 -9.37
N ASP A 72 8.70 -11.67 -9.66
CA ASP A 72 8.05 -12.57 -10.62
C ASP A 72 6.69 -13.07 -10.12
N TYR A 73 6.53 -13.19 -8.80
CA TYR A 73 5.26 -13.54 -8.19
C TYR A 73 4.25 -12.40 -8.31
N PHE A 74 4.64 -11.16 -8.05
CA PHE A 74 3.75 -10.00 -8.23
C PHE A 74 3.26 -9.86 -9.68
N ILE A 75 4.16 -10.09 -10.66
CA ILE A 75 3.77 -10.12 -12.07
C ILE A 75 2.81 -11.28 -12.34
N LEU A 76 3.12 -12.49 -11.85
CA LEU A 76 2.26 -13.65 -12.05
C LEU A 76 0.87 -13.47 -11.41
N ALA A 77 0.80 -12.87 -10.22
CA ALA A 77 -0.46 -12.60 -9.52
C ALA A 77 -1.37 -11.65 -10.30
N GLU A 78 -0.81 -10.58 -10.88
CA GLU A 78 -1.54 -9.68 -11.80
C GLU A 78 -2.04 -10.45 -13.02
N GLU A 79 -1.17 -11.22 -13.68
CA GLU A 79 -1.57 -11.99 -14.86
C GLU A 79 -2.64 -13.04 -14.54
N MET A 80 -2.63 -13.63 -13.34
CA MET A 80 -3.68 -14.54 -12.87
C MET A 80 -5.01 -13.80 -12.65
N GLU A 81 -4.98 -12.61 -12.04
CA GLU A 81 -6.18 -11.77 -11.86
C GLU A 81 -6.76 -11.29 -13.20
N GLU A 82 -5.94 -11.00 -14.21
CA GLU A 82 -6.41 -10.56 -15.53
C GLU A 82 -6.86 -11.70 -16.45
N ARG A 83 -6.22 -12.88 -16.37
CA ARG A 83 -6.40 -13.96 -17.36
C ARG A 83 -7.27 -15.13 -16.92
N ASP A 84 -7.33 -15.43 -15.62
CA ASP A 84 -8.14 -16.54 -15.10
C ASP A 84 -9.48 -16.03 -14.57
N LEU A 85 -10.56 -16.29 -15.32
CA LEU A 85 -11.91 -15.80 -14.99
C LEU A 85 -12.43 -16.35 -13.66
N HIS A 86 -12.04 -17.56 -13.26
CA HIS A 86 -12.47 -18.14 -12.00
C HIS A 86 -11.74 -17.48 -10.83
N TYR A 87 -10.42 -17.34 -10.94
CA TYR A 87 -9.59 -16.64 -9.96
C TYR A 87 -10.06 -15.19 -9.79
N ALA A 88 -10.25 -14.46 -10.90
CA ALA A 88 -10.76 -13.10 -10.91
C ALA A 88 -12.12 -12.99 -10.22
N SER A 89 -13.05 -13.90 -10.50
CA SER A 89 -14.38 -13.93 -9.88
C SER A 89 -14.29 -14.11 -8.36
N VAL A 90 -13.53 -15.11 -7.88
CA VAL A 90 -13.38 -15.39 -6.46
C VAL A 90 -12.69 -14.23 -5.73
N LEU A 91 -11.62 -13.69 -6.31
CA LEU A 91 -10.87 -12.58 -5.73
C LEU A 91 -11.73 -11.32 -5.65
N ARG A 92 -12.48 -11.00 -6.71
CA ARG A 92 -13.38 -9.83 -6.73
C ARG A 92 -14.50 -9.94 -5.73
N THR A 93 -15.09 -11.13 -5.54
CA THR A 93 -16.09 -11.36 -4.49
C THR A 93 -15.52 -11.03 -3.13
N ARG A 94 -14.31 -11.51 -2.80
CA ARG A 94 -13.66 -11.21 -1.52
C ARG A 94 -13.34 -9.73 -1.37
N LYS A 95 -12.76 -9.10 -2.40
CA LYS A 95 -12.46 -7.65 -2.39
C LYS A 95 -13.72 -6.83 -2.11
N LEU A 96 -14.83 -7.13 -2.80
CA LEU A 96 -16.11 -6.43 -2.60
C LEU A 96 -16.75 -6.71 -1.25
N THR A 97 -16.63 -7.93 -0.71
CA THR A 97 -17.11 -8.25 0.64
C THR A 97 -16.39 -7.42 1.68
N VAL A 98 -15.06 -7.31 1.61
CA VAL A 98 -14.28 -6.50 2.56
C VAL A 98 -14.54 -5.01 2.36
N ALA A 99 -14.60 -4.54 1.11
CA ALA A 99 -14.89 -3.14 0.80
C ALA A 99 -16.29 -2.69 1.22
N GLY A 100 -17.23 -3.63 1.42
CA GLY A 100 -18.56 -3.36 1.95
C GLY A 100 -18.59 -3.14 3.47
N ILE A 101 -17.48 -3.36 4.18
CA ILE A 101 -17.39 -3.13 5.63
C ILE A 101 -17.17 -1.64 5.87
N VAL A 102 -18.08 -1.00 6.61
CA VAL A 102 -17.94 0.40 7.02
C VAL A 102 -16.91 0.50 8.14
N PRO A 103 -15.78 1.21 7.94
CA PRO A 103 -14.79 1.39 9.00
C PRO A 103 -15.34 2.22 10.16
N SER A 104 -15.06 1.82 11.39
CA SER A 104 -15.35 2.59 12.60
C SER A 104 -14.05 3.12 13.23
N VAL A 105 -14.14 4.30 13.83
CA VAL A 105 -13.04 4.92 14.58
C VAL A 105 -13.56 5.24 15.97
N GLU A 106 -12.94 4.62 16.98
CA GLU A 106 -13.26 4.79 18.40
C GLU A 106 -12.11 5.52 19.09
N ALA A 107 -12.45 6.37 20.07
CA ALA A 107 -11.44 7.00 20.91
C ALA A 107 -10.83 5.95 21.84
N ALA A 108 -9.55 6.12 22.17
CA ALA A 108 -8.86 5.20 23.09
C ALA A 108 -9.44 5.28 24.52
N SER A 109 -9.98 6.44 24.88
CA SER A 109 -10.66 6.71 26.15
C SER A 109 -11.62 7.91 26.01
N ASP A 110 -12.30 8.28 27.11
CA ASP A 110 -13.15 9.47 27.20
C ASP A 110 -12.35 10.77 27.43
N ASP A 111 -11.01 10.70 27.53
CA ASP A 111 -10.18 11.89 27.72
C ASP A 111 -10.29 12.82 26.51
N GLU A 112 -10.40 14.13 26.75
CA GLU A 112 -10.62 15.15 25.71
C GLU A 112 -9.60 15.06 24.56
N HIS A 113 -8.36 14.70 24.88
CA HIS A 113 -7.29 14.54 23.90
C HIS A 113 -7.49 13.33 22.98
N ASP A 114 -7.93 12.20 23.52
CA ASP A 114 -8.15 10.97 22.76
C ASP A 114 -9.38 11.11 21.84
N VAL A 115 -10.42 11.80 22.33
CA VAL A 115 -11.59 12.17 21.52
C VAL A 115 -11.18 13.06 20.35
N LEU A 116 -10.35 14.07 20.59
CA LEU A 116 -9.85 14.97 19.54
C LEU A 116 -9.04 14.23 18.47
N LEU A 117 -8.19 13.26 18.85
CA LEU A 117 -7.45 12.45 17.89
C LEU A 117 -8.37 11.53 17.09
N ALA A 118 -9.36 10.91 17.73
CA ALA A 118 -10.34 10.08 17.04
C ALA A 118 -11.14 10.89 16.01
N ASP A 119 -11.55 12.11 16.34
CA ASP A 119 -12.24 13.02 15.41
C ASP A 119 -11.35 13.41 14.22
N ALA A 120 -10.05 13.65 14.44
CA ALA A 120 -9.12 13.91 13.35
C ALA A 120 -9.03 12.72 12.38
N VAL A 121 -8.99 11.48 12.90
CA VAL A 121 -8.98 10.27 12.07
C VAL A 121 -10.33 10.06 11.37
N ARG A 122 -11.47 10.34 12.02
CA ARG A 122 -12.79 10.29 11.37
C ARG A 122 -12.85 11.23 10.16
N ASN A 123 -12.40 12.48 10.34
CA ASN A 123 -12.33 13.45 9.25
C ASN A 123 -11.39 13.01 8.11
N LEU A 124 -10.30 12.29 8.43
CA LEU A 124 -9.44 11.67 7.43
C LEU A 124 -10.16 10.54 6.67
N MET A 125 -10.95 9.73 7.36
CA MET A 125 -11.73 8.63 6.75
C MET A 125 -12.86 9.11 5.83
N GLU A 126 -13.30 10.36 5.99
CA GLU A 126 -14.30 10.99 5.11
C GLU A 126 -13.70 11.51 3.79
N GLN A 127 -12.37 11.47 3.61
CA GLN A 127 -11.76 11.93 2.37
C GLN A 127 -12.15 11.05 1.17
N PRO A 128 -12.43 11.65 0.00
CA PRO A 128 -12.99 10.92 -1.15
C PRO A 128 -12.08 9.82 -1.69
N GLN A 129 -10.77 9.91 -1.49
CA GLN A 129 -9.80 8.89 -1.91
C GLN A 129 -9.75 7.64 -1.00
N ILE A 130 -10.29 7.69 0.22
CA ILE A 130 -10.14 6.59 1.19
C ILE A 130 -10.80 5.29 0.72
N PRO A 131 -12.02 5.28 0.15
CA PRO A 131 -12.62 4.05 -0.35
C PRO A 131 -11.78 3.36 -1.44
N GLU A 132 -11.19 4.13 -2.36
CA GLU A 132 -10.30 3.61 -3.41
C GLU A 132 -9.00 3.09 -2.81
N LEU A 133 -8.37 3.86 -1.91
CA LEU A 133 -7.16 3.45 -1.18
C LEU A 133 -7.36 2.14 -0.41
N LEU A 134 -8.46 2.01 0.32
CA LEU A 134 -8.79 0.79 1.07
C LEU A 134 -9.01 -0.39 0.12
N PHE A 135 -9.64 -0.17 -1.03
CA PHE A 135 -9.82 -1.20 -2.05
C PHE A 135 -8.48 -1.63 -2.66
N ASP A 136 -7.59 -0.69 -2.96
CA ASP A 136 -6.25 -0.94 -3.50
C ASP A 136 -5.38 -1.73 -2.50
N LEU A 137 -5.50 -1.47 -1.20
CA LEU A 137 -4.81 -2.25 -0.17
C LEU A 137 -5.22 -3.72 -0.16
N LEU A 138 -6.39 -4.08 -0.71
CA LEU A 138 -6.84 -5.47 -0.84
C LEU A 138 -6.09 -6.25 -1.94
N ASP A 139 -5.16 -5.61 -2.65
CA ASP A 139 -4.16 -6.29 -3.47
C ASP A 139 -3.35 -7.33 -2.66
N GLY A 140 -3.23 -7.10 -1.34
CA GLY A 140 -2.66 -8.06 -0.41
C GLY A 140 -3.35 -9.42 -0.36
N LEU A 141 -4.63 -9.53 -0.79
CA LEU A 141 -5.32 -10.83 -0.89
C LEU A 141 -4.69 -11.75 -1.94
N GLY A 142 -4.17 -11.18 -3.04
CA GLY A 142 -3.54 -11.92 -4.12
C GLY A 142 -2.02 -11.96 -4.01
N LYS A 143 -1.40 -10.87 -3.53
CA LYS A 143 0.06 -10.71 -3.49
C LYS A 143 0.71 -10.94 -2.13
N GLY A 144 -0.10 -11.08 -1.07
CA GLY A 144 0.38 -11.22 0.32
C GLY A 144 0.81 -9.90 0.98
N VAL A 145 0.85 -8.80 0.23
CA VAL A 145 1.18 -7.45 0.71
C VAL A 145 0.33 -6.41 0.00
N GLY A 146 -0.09 -5.37 0.73
CA GLY A 146 -0.71 -4.17 0.21
C GLY A 146 0.08 -2.97 0.72
N VAL A 147 0.34 -1.98 -0.13
CA VAL A 147 1.18 -0.83 0.21
C VAL A 147 0.43 0.45 -0.13
N CYS A 148 0.39 1.37 0.82
CA CYS A 148 -0.02 2.75 0.59
C CYS A 148 1.13 3.69 0.98
N GLU A 149 1.30 4.75 0.19
CA GLU A 149 2.24 5.81 0.50
C GLU A 149 1.51 6.92 1.27
N ILE A 150 2.09 7.35 2.38
CA ILE A 150 1.57 8.46 3.17
C ILE A 150 2.30 9.72 2.75
N LEU A 151 1.56 10.65 2.15
CA LEU A 151 2.04 11.98 1.80
C LEU A 151 1.57 12.97 2.86
N TRP A 152 2.48 13.84 3.28
CA TRP A 152 2.20 14.85 4.29
C TRP A 152 2.29 16.23 3.66
N GLU A 153 1.21 17.02 3.80
CA GLU A 153 1.23 18.45 3.50
C GLU A 153 1.27 19.23 4.81
N TYR A 154 2.30 20.05 4.97
CA TYR A 154 2.43 20.96 6.10
C TYR A 154 2.13 22.40 5.64
N PRO A 155 1.32 23.18 6.37
CA PRO A 155 1.01 24.58 6.05
C PRO A 155 2.13 25.58 6.40
#